data_AF-A0AAV4SF31-F1
#
_entry.id   AF-A0AAV4SF31-F1
#
_cell.length_a   1.000
_cell.length_b   1.000
_cell.length_c   1.000
_cell.angle_alpha   90.00
_cell.angle_beta   90.00
_cell.angle_gamma   90.00
#
_symmetry.space_group_name_H-M   'P 1'
#
loop_
_entity.id
_entity.type
_entity.pdbx_description
1 polymer ?
#
loop_
_entity_poly.entity_id
_entity_poly.type
_entity_poly.pdbx_seq_one_letter_code
_entity_poly.pdbx_strand_id
1 'polypeptide(L)'
;MSSNSNRSEDWLIDLLLKTSKVEDLLFRSPRLAIDDRRHEIHVSSGSPPLLVFASRKTMKLTPREQESLLIHQAGYLAQKRLARGCKLNHPETVALIACQIQEFARNGDTVVQLMNKGKCLLGRKQVMQGVGDMIHDVQIEATFPDGTKLRKWGLVFSFVWKFLPVPDINVFQAGDFKDEFSKLKLSIPGCVIPQKGTGSIPINEGRKRVTLRISSVCDRPIQIGSHYHFIEANKNLVFDRAKSYGMRLDIPAGNAIRFEPGEVKTVTLVEIGGGKIITGGNNLCNGRVSKNSLPEIMQRITNLGFGNEIQQKVLFPTESYKIPRFLYALNYGPTTGDKKNDYAVYGDECKFGGGKVLREGMGQASYRVSSEVLDTVITNCVIIDAVQGILKADVGIKDRKICGIGKAGNPDVMDSVTAGLVVGVATEVIAGEGLILTAGGIDSHIHFICPQLVRDAIASGITTMIGGGTGPATGTRATTCSPGPHHLRFMIESTDGFPMNFGFTGKGNTSDMGKLSQALVEQIEAGAIG
;
A
#
# COMPACT_ATOMS: atom_id res chain seq x y z
N MET A 1 11.43 27.70 -70.63
CA MET A 1 9.97 27.78 -70.84
C MET A 1 9.35 26.87 -69.78
N SER A 2 8.95 27.46 -68.64
CA SER A 2 7.54 27.65 -68.21
C SER A 2 6.85 26.32 -67.91
N SER A 3 6.15 26.07 -66.82
CA SER A 3 5.71 26.82 -65.63
C SER A 3 4.83 25.81 -64.87
N ASN A 4 4.93 25.69 -63.55
CA ASN A 4 3.81 25.43 -62.63
C ASN A 4 4.34 25.12 -61.23
N SER A 5 4.52 26.19 -60.46
CA SER A 5 4.56 26.18 -59.00
C SER A 5 3.22 26.70 -58.45
N ASN A 6 2.91 26.32 -57.22
CA ASN A 6 1.82 26.80 -56.34
C ASN A 6 0.50 26.01 -56.38
N ARG A 7 0.45 24.91 -55.60
CA ARG A 7 -0.83 24.39 -55.07
C ARG A 7 -0.75 23.50 -53.81
N SER A 8 0.30 23.62 -52.98
CA SER A 8 0.45 22.75 -51.79
C SER A 8 0.56 23.45 -50.43
N GLU A 9 0.52 24.78 -50.34
CA GLU A 9 0.76 25.49 -49.07
C GLU A 9 -0.49 26.16 -48.44
N ASP A 10 -1.60 26.31 -49.16
CA ASP A 10 -2.77 27.07 -48.67
C ASP A 10 -3.65 26.32 -47.65
N TRP A 11 -3.59 24.99 -47.56
CA TRP A 11 -4.44 24.22 -46.64
C TRP A 11 -3.92 24.19 -45.19
N LEU A 12 -2.60 24.31 -45.01
CA LEU A 12 -1.98 24.29 -43.68
C LEU A 12 -2.23 25.60 -42.93
N ILE A 13 -2.26 26.73 -43.66
CA ILE A 13 -2.56 28.06 -43.12
C ILE A 13 -4.04 28.17 -42.74
N ASP A 14 -4.96 27.60 -43.53
CA ASP A 14 -6.40 27.60 -43.22
C ASP A 14 -6.74 26.71 -42.00
N LEU A 15 -5.96 25.64 -41.75
CA LEU A 15 -6.08 24.82 -40.54
C LEU A 15 -5.59 25.57 -39.29
N LEU A 16 -4.48 26.32 -39.39
CA LEU A 16 -3.91 27.12 -38.30
C LEU A 16 -4.76 28.36 -37.95
N LEU A 17 -5.44 28.95 -38.91
CA LEU A 17 -6.37 30.07 -38.69
C LEU A 17 -7.73 29.63 -38.13
N LYS A 18 -8.11 28.36 -38.32
CA LYS A 18 -9.32 27.78 -37.73
C LYS A 18 -9.10 27.27 -36.30
N THR A 19 -7.89 26.85 -35.94
CA THR A 19 -7.55 26.48 -34.55
C THR A 19 -7.34 27.70 -33.64
N SER A 20 -6.83 28.82 -34.15
CA SER A 20 -6.68 30.06 -33.36
C SER A 20 -8.02 30.66 -32.91
N LYS A 21 -9.11 30.46 -33.66
CA LYS A 21 -10.47 30.89 -33.28
C LYS A 21 -11.12 30.00 -32.19
N VAL A 22 -10.58 28.82 -31.93
CA VAL A 22 -11.08 27.91 -30.87
C VAL A 22 -10.40 28.19 -29.53
N GLU A 23 -9.14 28.67 -29.53
CA GLU A 23 -8.44 29.09 -28.31
C GLU A 23 -9.03 30.37 -27.68
N ASP A 24 -9.52 31.30 -28.51
CA ASP A 24 -10.16 32.55 -28.04
C ASP A 24 -11.48 32.33 -27.28
N LEU A 25 -12.13 31.17 -27.46
CA LEU A 25 -13.39 30.81 -26.81
C LEU A 25 -13.23 30.02 -25.51
N LEU A 26 -12.05 29.44 -25.26
CA LEU A 26 -11.79 28.57 -24.10
C LEU A 26 -10.95 29.23 -23.00
N PHE A 27 -10.27 30.35 -23.25
CA PHE A 27 -9.36 31.00 -22.28
C PHE A 27 -9.71 32.43 -21.85
N ARG A 28 -10.94 32.90 -22.06
CA ARG A 28 -11.42 34.13 -21.38
C ARG A 28 -11.91 33.82 -19.96
N SER A 29 -10.96 33.71 -19.03
CA SER A 29 -11.27 33.85 -17.61
C SER A 29 -11.33 35.35 -17.28
N PRO A 30 -12.46 35.93 -16.84
CA PRO A 30 -12.45 37.30 -16.37
C PRO A 30 -11.68 37.35 -15.05
N ARG A 31 -10.54 38.04 -15.04
CA ARG A 31 -9.91 38.49 -13.80
C ARG A 31 -10.90 39.36 -13.04
N LEU A 32 -11.54 38.79 -12.01
CA LEU A 32 -12.29 39.57 -11.01
C LEU A 32 -11.27 40.25 -10.10
N ALA A 33 -10.92 41.48 -10.46
CA ALA A 33 -10.42 42.45 -9.50
C ALA A 33 -11.61 42.88 -8.64
N ILE A 34 -11.53 42.61 -7.33
CA ILE A 34 -12.48 43.13 -6.35
C ILE A 34 -12.10 44.59 -6.09
N ASP A 35 -12.81 45.53 -6.72
CA ASP A 35 -12.86 46.95 -6.27
C ASP A 35 -14.23 47.16 -5.61
N ASP A 36 -14.17 47.43 -4.31
CA ASP A 36 -15.30 47.51 -3.40
C ASP A 36 -15.71 48.99 -3.27
N ARG A 37 -16.48 49.51 -4.22
CA ARG A 37 -17.08 50.84 -4.11
C ARG A 37 -18.56 50.84 -4.51
N ARG A 38 -19.41 50.96 -3.48
CA ARG A 38 -20.85 51.20 -3.59
C ARG A 38 -21.09 52.55 -4.28
N HIS A 39 -21.80 52.54 -5.40
CA HIS A 39 -22.49 53.72 -5.93
C HIS A 39 -23.97 53.37 -6.06
N GLU A 40 -24.79 54.06 -5.28
CA GLU A 40 -26.24 54.02 -5.37
C GLU A 40 -26.67 54.72 -6.67
N ILE A 41 -27.42 54.01 -7.51
CA ILE A 41 -28.06 54.58 -8.70
C ILE A 41 -29.55 54.70 -8.40
N HIS A 42 -30.05 55.92 -8.32
CA HIS A 42 -31.48 56.22 -8.32
C HIS A 42 -32.11 55.81 -9.65
N VAL A 43 -33.17 54.99 -9.60
CA VAL A 43 -33.93 54.57 -10.79
C VAL A 43 -35.23 55.38 -10.87
N SER A 44 -35.35 56.20 -11.91
CA SER A 44 -36.59 56.87 -12.31
C SER A 44 -37.59 55.88 -12.90
N SER A 45 -38.86 56.04 -12.54
CA SER A 45 -40.00 55.23 -12.97
C SER A 45 -40.24 55.30 -14.49
N GLY A 46 -40.11 54.17 -15.19
CA GLY A 46 -40.64 54.02 -16.56
C GLY A 46 -39.83 53.16 -17.53
N SER A 47 -39.58 51.88 -17.23
CA SER A 47 -38.98 50.94 -18.22
C SER A 47 -39.60 49.55 -18.13
N PRO A 48 -39.79 48.85 -19.28
CA PRO A 48 -40.51 47.58 -19.38
C PRO A 48 -39.76 46.44 -18.65
N PRO A 49 -40.43 45.32 -18.32
CA PRO A 49 -39.90 44.36 -17.35
C PRO A 49 -38.55 43.80 -17.83
N LEU A 50 -37.54 43.99 -16.97
CA LEU A 50 -36.23 43.37 -17.10
C LEU A 50 -36.39 41.88 -17.37
N LEU A 51 -35.86 41.43 -18.51
CA LEU A 51 -35.49 40.03 -18.68
C LEU A 51 -34.62 39.66 -17.47
N VAL A 52 -35.15 38.79 -16.61
CA VAL A 52 -34.36 38.14 -15.56
C VAL A 52 -33.24 37.40 -16.27
N PHE A 53 -32.03 37.96 -16.24
CA PHE A 53 -30.83 37.21 -16.61
C PHE A 53 -30.77 36.02 -15.67
N ALA A 54 -31.15 34.85 -16.17
CA ALA A 54 -30.89 33.59 -15.50
C ALA A 54 -29.38 33.54 -15.27
N SER A 55 -28.96 33.79 -14.03
CA SER A 55 -27.62 33.51 -13.53
C SER A 55 -27.25 32.14 -14.07
N ARG A 56 -26.28 32.06 -15.00
CA ARG A 56 -25.75 30.79 -15.51
C ARG A 56 -25.29 29.99 -14.30
N LYS A 57 -26.13 29.07 -13.82
CA LYS A 57 -25.78 28.17 -12.72
C LYS A 57 -24.66 27.28 -13.25
N THR A 58 -23.43 27.62 -12.91
CA THR A 58 -22.27 26.75 -13.18
C THR A 58 -22.39 25.51 -12.31
N MET A 59 -21.98 24.36 -12.84
CA MET A 59 -21.92 23.12 -12.05
C MET A 59 -20.90 23.30 -10.92
N LYS A 60 -21.27 22.97 -9.69
CA LYS A 60 -20.41 23.07 -8.51
C LYS A 60 -19.72 21.72 -8.25
N LEU A 61 -18.85 21.33 -9.18
CA LEU A 61 -18.14 20.04 -9.09
C LEU A 61 -17.16 20.05 -7.91
N THR A 62 -17.35 19.11 -7.00
CA THR A 62 -16.41 18.79 -5.93
C THR A 62 -15.17 18.07 -6.48
N PRO A 63 -14.03 18.05 -5.77
CA PRO A 63 -12.84 17.30 -6.19
C PRO A 63 -13.14 15.82 -6.49
N ARG A 64 -13.97 15.19 -5.66
CA ARG A 64 -14.44 13.82 -5.85
C ARG A 64 -15.19 13.62 -7.17
N GLU A 65 -16.08 14.55 -7.53
CA GLU A 65 -16.83 14.46 -8.79
C GLU A 65 -15.93 14.67 -10.00
N GLN A 66 -14.90 15.52 -9.88
CA GLN A 66 -13.87 15.67 -10.91
C GLN A 66 -13.05 14.38 -11.08
N GLU A 67 -12.67 13.71 -10.00
CA GLU A 67 -11.99 12.41 -10.04
C GLU A 67 -12.88 11.30 -10.62
N SER A 68 -14.15 11.22 -10.22
CA SER A 68 -15.12 10.30 -10.81
C SER A 68 -15.26 10.51 -12.32
N LEU A 69 -15.22 11.77 -12.79
CA LEU A 69 -15.24 12.07 -14.22
C LEU A 69 -13.98 11.57 -14.93
N LEU A 70 -12.80 11.68 -14.31
CA LEU A 70 -11.55 11.11 -14.85
C LEU A 70 -11.62 9.58 -14.95
N ILE A 71 -12.16 8.90 -13.92
CA ILE A 71 -12.38 7.44 -13.93
C ILE A 71 -13.34 7.06 -15.07
N HIS A 72 -14.44 7.81 -15.22
CA HIS A 72 -15.39 7.59 -16.31
C HIS A 72 -14.72 7.75 -17.69
N GLN A 73 -13.91 8.79 -17.90
CA GLN A 73 -13.17 8.99 -19.14
C GLN A 73 -12.19 7.85 -19.45
N ALA A 74 -11.46 7.37 -18.45
CA ALA A 74 -10.57 6.22 -18.59
C ALA A 74 -11.36 4.93 -18.92
N GLY A 75 -12.48 4.70 -18.24
CA GLY A 75 -13.39 3.60 -18.53
C GLY A 75 -13.97 3.66 -19.94
N TYR A 76 -14.39 4.84 -20.39
CA TYR A 76 -14.91 5.05 -21.75
C TYR A 76 -13.85 4.83 -22.82
N LEU A 77 -12.60 5.24 -22.57
CA LEU A 77 -11.48 4.88 -23.44
C LEU A 77 -11.29 3.36 -23.53
N ALA A 78 -11.32 2.66 -22.39
CA ALA A 78 -11.22 1.20 -22.35
C ALA A 78 -12.38 0.53 -23.10
N GLN A 79 -13.61 1.04 -22.98
CA GLN A 79 -14.77 0.55 -23.73
C GLN A 79 -14.59 0.72 -25.25
N LYS A 80 -14.09 1.88 -25.71
CA LYS A 80 -13.80 2.08 -27.14
C LYS A 80 -12.73 1.12 -27.66
N ARG A 81 -11.70 0.84 -26.85
CA ARG A 81 -10.65 -0.15 -27.17
C ARG A 81 -11.24 -1.56 -27.23
N LEU A 82 -12.04 -1.93 -26.25
CA LEU A 82 -12.73 -3.22 -26.21
C LEU A 82 -13.66 -3.39 -27.42
N ALA A 83 -14.44 -2.37 -27.77
CA ALA A 83 -15.41 -2.40 -28.86
C ALA A 83 -14.79 -2.64 -30.25
N ARG A 84 -13.51 -2.30 -30.43
CA ARG A 84 -12.74 -2.60 -31.66
C ARG A 84 -11.89 -3.87 -31.56
N GLY A 85 -12.10 -4.69 -30.53
CA GLY A 85 -11.44 -5.98 -30.38
C GLY A 85 -10.11 -5.96 -29.62
N CYS A 86 -9.71 -4.85 -29.01
CA CYS A 86 -8.46 -4.83 -28.23
C CYS A 86 -8.62 -5.63 -26.93
N LYS A 87 -7.66 -6.52 -26.63
CA LYS A 87 -7.53 -7.14 -25.32
C LYS A 87 -7.06 -6.09 -24.31
N LEU A 88 -7.81 -5.91 -23.24
CA LEU A 88 -7.54 -4.90 -22.23
C LEU A 88 -6.38 -5.31 -21.31
N ASN A 89 -5.52 -4.35 -21.00
CA ASN A 89 -4.49 -4.50 -19.96
C ASN A 89 -5.09 -4.26 -18.55
N HIS A 90 -4.24 -4.31 -17.52
CA HIS A 90 -4.67 -4.13 -16.13
C HIS A 90 -5.41 -2.79 -15.87
N PRO A 91 -4.81 -1.60 -16.12
CA PRO A 91 -5.50 -0.33 -15.82
C PRO A 91 -6.77 -0.13 -16.65
N GLU A 92 -6.81 -0.58 -17.91
CA GLU A 92 -8.01 -0.49 -18.73
C GLU A 92 -9.16 -1.36 -18.17
N THR A 93 -8.83 -2.57 -17.72
CA THR A 93 -9.80 -3.51 -17.14
C THR A 93 -10.40 -2.95 -15.86
N VAL A 94 -9.57 -2.41 -14.95
CA VAL A 94 -10.02 -1.78 -13.71
C VAL A 94 -10.89 -0.56 -13.99
N ALA A 95 -10.45 0.33 -14.89
CA ALA A 95 -11.18 1.55 -15.23
C ALA A 95 -12.55 1.25 -15.85
N LEU A 96 -12.64 0.25 -16.74
CA LEU A 96 -13.91 -0.15 -17.35
C LEU A 96 -14.88 -0.67 -16.28
N ILE A 97 -14.43 -1.58 -15.43
CA ILE A 97 -15.28 -2.15 -14.36
C ILE A 97 -15.75 -1.04 -13.42
N ALA A 98 -14.86 -0.18 -12.94
CA ALA A 98 -15.20 0.91 -12.04
C ALA A 98 -16.22 1.88 -12.65
N CYS A 99 -16.00 2.28 -13.90
CA CYS A 99 -16.92 3.14 -14.65
C CYS A 99 -18.32 2.50 -14.78
N GLN A 100 -18.41 1.23 -15.15
CA GLN A 100 -19.71 0.55 -15.28
C GLN A 100 -20.45 0.42 -13.95
N ILE A 101 -19.75 0.13 -12.86
CA ILE A 101 -20.36 0.10 -11.53
C ILE A 101 -20.94 1.48 -11.15
N GLN A 102 -20.25 2.58 -11.44
CA GLN A 102 -20.77 3.92 -11.21
C GLN A 102 -22.03 4.21 -12.04
N GLU A 103 -22.06 3.81 -13.31
CA GLU A 103 -23.23 3.97 -14.17
C GLU A 103 -24.42 3.13 -13.70
N PHE A 104 -24.20 1.90 -13.24
CA PHE A 104 -25.28 1.08 -12.71
C PHE A 104 -25.83 1.64 -11.38
N ALA A 105 -24.95 2.10 -10.49
CA ALA A 105 -25.38 2.79 -9.27
C ALA A 105 -26.19 4.05 -9.59
N ARG A 106 -25.78 4.82 -10.61
CA ARG A 106 -26.52 6.00 -11.11
C ARG A 106 -27.90 5.64 -11.64
N ASN A 107 -28.07 4.44 -12.19
CA ASN A 107 -29.34 3.89 -12.66
C ASN A 107 -30.21 3.30 -11.53
N GLY A 108 -29.73 3.28 -10.29
CA GLY A 108 -30.49 2.84 -9.11
C GLY A 108 -30.34 1.35 -8.78
N ASP A 109 -29.41 0.63 -9.39
CA ASP A 109 -29.10 -0.75 -8.99
C ASP A 109 -28.59 -0.80 -7.54
N THR A 110 -28.99 -1.82 -6.79
CA THR A 110 -28.51 -2.03 -5.42
C THR A 110 -27.09 -2.58 -5.40
N VAL A 111 -26.40 -2.34 -4.28
CA VAL A 111 -25.07 -2.91 -4.02
C VAL A 111 -25.00 -4.42 -4.30
N VAL A 112 -25.96 -5.20 -3.84
CA VAL A 112 -25.93 -6.67 -3.99
C VAL A 112 -26.02 -7.08 -5.46
N GLN A 113 -26.84 -6.37 -6.26
CA GLN A 113 -26.93 -6.60 -7.70
C GLN A 113 -25.59 -6.30 -8.39
N LEU A 114 -24.95 -5.19 -8.01
CA LEU A 114 -23.64 -4.80 -8.56
C LEU A 114 -22.53 -5.79 -8.22
N MET A 115 -22.62 -6.50 -7.09
CA MET A 115 -21.64 -7.54 -6.72
C MET A 115 -21.64 -8.70 -7.70
N ASN A 116 -22.80 -8.98 -8.28
CA ASN A 116 -22.93 -10.00 -9.30
C ASN A 116 -22.70 -9.40 -10.71
N LYS A 117 -23.19 -8.19 -11.01
CA LYS A 117 -22.99 -7.60 -12.34
C LYS A 117 -21.53 -7.27 -12.65
N GLY A 118 -20.79 -6.69 -11.68
CA GLY A 118 -19.38 -6.30 -11.87
C GLY A 118 -18.48 -7.48 -12.20
N LYS A 119 -18.76 -8.63 -11.57
CA LYS A 119 -18.12 -9.92 -11.85
C LYS A 119 -18.21 -10.31 -13.32
N CYS A 120 -19.31 -9.90 -13.95
CA CYS A 120 -19.73 -10.44 -15.22
C CYS A 120 -19.23 -9.58 -16.43
N LEU A 121 -18.70 -8.38 -16.22
CA LEU A 121 -18.40 -7.43 -17.31
C LEU A 121 -17.37 -7.89 -18.36
N LEU A 122 -16.31 -8.61 -17.96
CA LEU A 122 -15.18 -8.95 -18.84
C LEU A 122 -14.72 -10.40 -18.65
N GLY A 123 -14.50 -11.13 -19.75
CA GLY A 123 -13.97 -12.50 -19.77
C GLY A 123 -12.47 -12.59 -20.01
N ARG A 124 -11.89 -13.79 -19.81
CA ARG A 124 -10.44 -14.05 -20.04
C ARG A 124 -9.99 -13.79 -21.48
N LYS A 125 -10.89 -13.85 -22.47
CA LYS A 125 -10.57 -13.56 -23.88
C LYS A 125 -10.43 -12.07 -24.15
N GLN A 126 -11.11 -11.22 -23.38
CA GLN A 126 -11.17 -9.77 -23.54
C GLN A 126 -10.02 -9.03 -22.86
N VAL A 127 -9.20 -9.73 -22.07
CA VAL A 127 -8.08 -9.15 -21.35
C VAL A 127 -6.77 -9.80 -21.78
N MET A 128 -5.66 -9.11 -21.57
CA MET A 128 -4.32 -9.66 -21.79
C MET A 128 -4.04 -10.81 -20.81
N GLN A 129 -3.10 -11.69 -21.18
CA GLN A 129 -2.65 -12.78 -20.31
C GLN A 129 -2.12 -12.22 -18.98
N GLY A 130 -2.40 -12.91 -17.87
CA GLY A 130 -2.02 -12.50 -16.51
C GLY A 130 -2.92 -11.43 -15.87
N VAL A 131 -3.71 -10.67 -16.64
CA VAL A 131 -4.59 -9.61 -16.08
C VAL A 131 -5.62 -10.18 -15.11
N GLY A 132 -6.24 -11.30 -15.46
CA GLY A 132 -7.21 -11.97 -14.60
C GLY A 132 -6.62 -12.53 -13.30
N ASP A 133 -5.30 -12.72 -13.25
CA ASP A 133 -4.60 -13.23 -12.07
C ASP A 133 -4.10 -12.08 -11.17
N MET A 134 -3.88 -10.89 -11.74
CA MET A 134 -3.50 -9.67 -11.00
C MET A 134 -4.69 -8.96 -10.34
N ILE A 135 -5.91 -9.05 -10.91
CA ILE A 135 -7.10 -8.36 -10.39
C ILE A 135 -7.84 -9.27 -9.41
N HIS A 136 -7.56 -9.13 -8.13
CA HIS A 136 -8.25 -9.85 -7.06
C HIS A 136 -9.60 -9.23 -6.71
N ASP A 137 -9.64 -7.90 -6.65
CA ASP A 137 -10.84 -7.12 -6.44
C ASP A 137 -10.74 -5.75 -7.15
N VAL A 138 -11.90 -5.22 -7.52
CA VAL A 138 -12.05 -3.81 -7.91
C VAL A 138 -12.88 -3.14 -6.83
N GLN A 139 -12.53 -1.91 -6.45
CA GLN A 139 -13.27 -1.12 -5.48
C GLN A 139 -13.61 0.22 -6.10
N ILE A 140 -14.85 0.66 -5.92
CA ILE A 140 -15.29 1.97 -6.37
C ILE A 140 -16.45 2.44 -5.49
N GLU A 141 -16.46 3.73 -5.19
CA GLU A 141 -17.61 4.37 -4.57
C GLU A 141 -18.48 5.04 -5.62
N ALA A 142 -19.79 4.93 -5.41
CA ALA A 142 -20.79 5.60 -6.22
C ALA A 142 -21.92 6.14 -5.34
N THR A 143 -22.62 7.15 -5.85
CA THR A 143 -23.81 7.70 -5.21
C THR A 143 -25.04 6.93 -5.69
N PHE A 144 -25.61 6.15 -4.78
CA PHE A 144 -26.86 5.44 -4.97
C PHE A 144 -28.04 6.35 -4.60
N PRO A 145 -29.29 5.97 -4.92
CA PRO A 145 -30.47 6.71 -4.45
C PRO A 145 -30.53 6.91 -2.92
N ASP A 146 -29.92 6.02 -2.15
CA ASP A 146 -29.81 6.07 -0.68
C ASP A 146 -28.45 6.60 -0.17
N GLY A 147 -27.71 7.32 -1.03
CA GLY A 147 -26.44 7.96 -0.70
C GLY A 147 -25.19 7.19 -1.16
N THR A 148 -24.02 7.68 -0.77
CA THR A 148 -22.73 7.08 -1.14
C THR A 148 -22.48 5.75 -0.42
N LYS A 149 -21.98 4.74 -1.15
CA LYS A 149 -21.51 3.46 -0.57
C LYS A 149 -20.14 3.04 -1.14
N LEU A 150 -19.29 2.41 -0.30
CA LEU A 150 -18.02 1.76 -0.66
C LEU A 150 -18.15 0.23 -0.58
N ARG A 151 -17.73 -0.51 -1.62
CA ARG A 151 -17.74 -1.98 -1.62
C ARG A 151 -16.63 -2.60 -2.48
N LYS A 152 -16.22 -3.83 -2.11
CA LYS A 152 -15.30 -4.70 -2.86
C LYS A 152 -16.04 -5.61 -3.83
N TRP A 153 -15.54 -5.72 -5.06
CA TRP A 153 -16.13 -6.53 -6.13
C TRP A 153 -15.16 -7.65 -6.56
N GLY A 154 -15.54 -8.93 -6.41
CA GLY A 154 -14.80 -10.09 -6.99
C GLY A 154 -15.14 -10.30 -8.48
N LEU A 155 -14.61 -11.34 -9.15
CA LEU A 155 -14.83 -11.63 -10.60
C LEU A 155 -15.45 -13.01 -10.90
N VAL A 156 -16.52 -13.08 -11.74
CA VAL A 156 -17.15 -14.26 -12.43
C VAL A 156 -18.12 -13.80 -13.57
N PHE A 157 -17.97 -14.30 -14.79
CA PHE A 157 -18.33 -13.71 -16.12
C PHE A 157 -19.83 -13.58 -16.59
N SER A 158 -20.15 -12.54 -17.42
CA SER A 158 -21.33 -12.24 -18.34
C SER A 158 -21.83 -10.73 -18.52
N PHE A 159 -22.24 -10.33 -19.72
CA PHE A 159 -22.19 -8.93 -20.22
C PHE A 159 -23.36 -7.95 -19.88
N VAL A 160 -23.06 -6.63 -19.85
CA VAL A 160 -23.99 -5.52 -20.16
C VAL A 160 -23.24 -4.35 -20.85
N TRP A 161 -23.80 -3.80 -21.95
CA TRP A 161 -23.28 -2.65 -22.72
C TRP A 161 -24.36 -1.57 -22.91
N LYS A 162 -23.95 -0.30 -23.02
CA LYS A 162 -24.77 0.78 -23.62
C LYS A 162 -23.92 1.68 -24.53
N PHE A 163 -24.45 1.97 -25.73
CA PHE A 163 -24.04 2.96 -26.74
C PHE A 163 -22.81 2.73 -27.64
N LEU A 164 -21.93 1.75 -27.37
CA LEU A 164 -20.92 1.30 -28.34
C LEU A 164 -21.36 -0.03 -28.99
N PRO A 165 -20.98 -0.31 -30.25
CA PRO A 165 -21.29 -1.60 -30.88
C PRO A 165 -20.62 -2.72 -30.08
N VAL A 166 -21.40 -3.75 -29.73
CA VAL A 166 -20.87 -4.91 -29.03
C VAL A 166 -20.02 -5.72 -30.01
N PRO A 167 -18.71 -5.89 -29.77
CA PRO A 167 -17.87 -6.68 -30.66
C PRO A 167 -18.27 -8.15 -30.57
N ASP A 168 -18.23 -8.85 -31.71
CA ASP A 168 -18.35 -10.30 -31.72
C ASP A 168 -17.19 -10.92 -30.90
N ILE A 169 -17.49 -11.95 -30.11
CA ILE A 169 -16.49 -12.63 -29.27
C ILE A 169 -15.30 -13.16 -30.08
N ASN A 170 -15.51 -13.51 -31.34
CA ASN A 170 -14.50 -14.04 -32.25
C ASN A 170 -13.48 -12.99 -32.69
N VAL A 171 -13.76 -11.69 -32.51
CA VAL A 171 -12.79 -10.61 -32.74
C VAL A 171 -11.63 -10.72 -31.75
N PHE A 172 -11.89 -11.25 -30.54
CA PHE A 172 -10.86 -11.55 -29.57
C PHE A 172 -10.24 -12.92 -29.87
N GLN A 173 -9.23 -12.95 -30.76
CA GLN A 173 -8.54 -14.19 -31.14
C GLN A 173 -8.12 -15.00 -29.91
N ALA A 174 -8.44 -16.29 -29.91
CA ALA A 174 -7.97 -17.24 -28.92
C ALA A 174 -6.48 -17.49 -29.19
N GLY A 175 -5.61 -17.18 -28.22
CA GLY A 175 -4.37 -17.94 -28.12
C GLY A 175 -4.74 -19.38 -27.73
N ASP A 176 -3.99 -20.37 -28.20
CA ASP A 176 -4.25 -21.79 -27.91
C ASP A 176 -4.15 -22.10 -26.40
N PHE A 177 -5.27 -21.97 -25.69
CA PHE A 177 -5.36 -22.21 -24.25
C PHE A 177 -5.07 -23.68 -23.84
N LYS A 178 -5.01 -24.62 -24.80
CA LYS A 178 -4.79 -26.05 -24.52
C LYS A 178 -3.32 -26.42 -24.28
N ASP A 179 -2.36 -25.64 -24.81
CA ASP A 179 -0.92 -25.93 -24.69
C ASP A 179 -0.20 -25.06 -23.64
N GLU A 180 -0.91 -24.07 -23.07
CA GLU A 180 -0.34 -23.08 -22.16
C GLU A 180 -0.43 -23.45 -20.67
N PHE A 181 -1.29 -24.37 -20.22
CA PHE A 181 -1.51 -24.63 -18.78
C PHE A 181 -0.24 -25.10 -18.04
N SER A 182 0.67 -25.76 -18.74
CA SER A 182 1.99 -26.18 -18.25
C SER A 182 3.04 -25.06 -18.31
N LYS A 183 2.92 -24.09 -19.23
CA LYS A 183 3.76 -22.87 -19.33
C LYS A 183 3.27 -21.71 -18.43
N LEU A 184 1.99 -21.73 -18.06
CA LEU A 184 1.25 -20.69 -17.31
C LEU A 184 1.76 -20.46 -15.88
N LYS A 185 2.45 -21.43 -15.26
CA LYS A 185 2.98 -21.26 -13.89
C LYS A 185 4.18 -20.30 -13.80
N LEU A 186 4.83 -19.99 -14.92
CA LEU A 186 6.01 -19.10 -14.98
C LEU A 186 5.71 -17.71 -15.55
N SER A 187 4.49 -17.48 -16.07
CA SER A 187 4.13 -16.22 -16.76
C SER A 187 3.22 -15.29 -15.96
N ILE A 188 2.85 -15.65 -14.72
CA ILE A 188 2.04 -14.78 -13.84
C ILE A 188 2.97 -13.73 -13.21
N PRO A 189 2.72 -12.42 -13.45
CA PRO A 189 3.52 -11.36 -12.85
C PRO A 189 3.54 -11.47 -11.32
N GLY A 190 4.74 -11.39 -10.73
CA GLY A 190 4.92 -11.44 -9.28
C GLY A 190 4.68 -12.81 -8.63
N CYS A 191 4.56 -13.90 -9.40
CA CYS A 191 4.33 -15.22 -8.81
C CYS A 191 5.46 -15.64 -7.85
N VAL A 192 5.05 -16.19 -6.70
CA VAL A 192 5.97 -16.82 -5.74
C VAL A 192 5.97 -18.31 -6.03
N ILE A 193 7.14 -18.85 -6.35
CA ILE A 193 7.35 -20.28 -6.59
C ILE A 193 8.12 -20.84 -5.40
N PRO A 194 7.45 -21.55 -4.47
CA PRO A 194 8.16 -22.22 -3.39
C PRO A 194 9.13 -23.25 -3.95
N GLN A 195 10.28 -23.42 -3.31
CA GLN A 195 11.27 -24.40 -3.76
C GLN A 195 10.68 -25.82 -3.80
N LYS A 196 10.84 -26.53 -4.93
CA LYS A 196 10.34 -27.90 -5.10
C LYS A 196 10.89 -28.81 -3.99
N GLY A 197 10.00 -29.60 -3.37
CA GLY A 197 10.37 -30.59 -2.34
C GLY A 197 10.51 -30.04 -0.91
N THR A 198 10.27 -28.75 -0.67
CA THR A 198 10.53 -28.11 0.64
C THR A 198 9.38 -28.14 1.66
N GLY A 199 8.27 -28.82 1.34
CA GLY A 199 7.25 -29.24 2.30
C GLY A 199 6.60 -28.13 3.14
N SER A 200 6.42 -28.42 4.43
CA SER A 200 5.85 -27.52 5.45
C SER A 200 6.94 -27.02 6.42
N ILE A 201 6.80 -25.79 6.90
CA ILE A 201 7.72 -25.13 7.84
C ILE A 201 7.26 -25.41 9.28
N PRO A 202 8.11 -25.96 10.17
CA PRO A 202 7.80 -26.02 11.59
C PRO A 202 7.82 -24.61 12.19
N ILE A 203 6.83 -24.29 13.04
CA ILE A 203 6.77 -23.03 13.78
C ILE A 203 6.99 -23.28 15.28
N ASN A 204 7.51 -22.27 15.98
CA ASN A 204 7.76 -22.28 17.43
C ASN A 204 8.63 -23.48 17.87
N GLU A 205 9.61 -23.87 17.04
CA GLU A 205 10.43 -25.05 17.28
C GLU A 205 11.26 -24.93 18.57
N GLY A 206 11.48 -26.06 19.26
CA GLY A 206 12.26 -26.11 20.50
C GLY A 206 11.54 -25.60 21.76
N ARG A 207 10.31 -25.07 21.65
CA ARG A 207 9.54 -24.57 22.80
C ARG A 207 8.68 -25.65 23.45
N LYS A 208 8.46 -25.53 24.77
CA LYS A 208 7.56 -26.44 25.52
C LYS A 208 6.12 -26.24 25.04
N ARG A 209 5.35 -27.34 25.01
CA ARG A 209 3.95 -27.33 24.60
C ARG A 209 3.06 -28.03 25.59
N VAL A 210 1.80 -27.61 25.63
CA VAL A 210 0.76 -28.23 26.44
C VAL A 210 -0.56 -28.18 25.70
N THR A 211 -1.30 -29.29 25.65
CA THR A 211 -2.61 -29.34 25.00
C THR A 211 -3.70 -29.34 26.05
N LEU A 212 -4.56 -28.32 26.04
CA LEU A 212 -5.62 -28.12 27.02
C LEU A 212 -6.99 -28.15 26.36
N ARG A 213 -7.97 -28.71 27.07
CA ARG A 213 -9.38 -28.60 26.73
C ARG A 213 -9.91 -27.26 27.25
N ILE A 214 -10.67 -26.54 26.44
CA ILE A 214 -11.16 -25.20 26.76
C ILE A 214 -12.64 -25.14 26.47
N SER A 215 -13.41 -24.74 27.48
CA SER A 215 -14.86 -24.62 27.41
C SER A 215 -15.28 -23.16 27.51
N SER A 216 -16.12 -22.70 26.58
CA SER A 216 -16.75 -21.38 26.65
C SER A 216 -18.06 -21.45 27.41
N VAL A 217 -18.17 -20.71 28.51
CA VAL A 217 -19.43 -20.50 29.24
C VAL A 217 -20.05 -19.12 28.94
N CYS A 218 -19.55 -18.42 27.93
CA CYS A 218 -20.05 -17.11 27.54
C CYS A 218 -21.28 -17.22 26.62
N ASP A 219 -22.16 -16.24 26.71
CA ASP A 219 -23.28 -15.99 25.80
C ASP A 219 -22.88 -15.33 24.46
N ARG A 220 -21.59 -15.00 24.31
CA ARG A 220 -21.02 -14.30 23.16
C ARG A 220 -19.77 -15.02 22.67
N PRO A 221 -19.46 -14.90 21.37
CA PRO A 221 -18.25 -15.50 20.83
C PRO A 221 -16.98 -14.86 21.40
N ILE A 222 -15.98 -15.68 21.68
CA ILE A 222 -14.66 -15.26 22.17
C ILE A 222 -13.61 -15.68 21.14
N GLN A 223 -12.71 -14.78 20.77
CA GLN A 223 -11.64 -15.09 19.83
C GLN A 223 -10.28 -14.70 20.43
N ILE A 224 -9.35 -15.65 20.46
CA ILE A 224 -8.03 -15.49 21.07
C ILE A 224 -6.96 -15.56 19.97
N GLY A 225 -6.18 -14.49 19.84
CA GLY A 225 -5.08 -14.38 18.88
C GLY A 225 -3.84 -15.17 19.28
N SER A 226 -2.97 -15.47 18.32
CA SER A 226 -1.86 -16.40 18.49
C SER A 226 -0.87 -16.03 19.59
N HIS A 227 -0.63 -14.73 19.80
CA HIS A 227 0.34 -14.21 20.76
C HIS A 227 -0.26 -13.69 22.07
N TYR A 228 -1.57 -13.85 22.26
CA TYR A 228 -2.20 -13.44 23.50
C TYR A 228 -1.76 -14.37 24.65
N HIS A 229 -1.36 -13.78 25.79
CA HIS A 229 -1.00 -14.53 27.00
C HIS A 229 -2.19 -15.36 27.47
N PHE A 230 -2.09 -16.68 27.34
CA PHE A 230 -3.29 -17.51 27.37
C PHE A 230 -4.00 -17.51 28.73
N ILE A 231 -3.22 -17.42 29.81
CA ILE A 231 -3.72 -17.26 31.18
C ILE A 231 -4.53 -15.97 31.40
N GLU A 232 -4.31 -14.94 30.59
CA GLU A 232 -5.02 -13.65 30.65
C GLU A 232 -6.34 -13.69 29.87
N ALA A 233 -6.71 -14.83 29.28
CA ALA A 233 -7.88 -14.92 28.40
C ALA A 233 -9.18 -14.70 29.18
N ASN A 234 -10.25 -14.32 28.46
CA ASN A 234 -11.55 -13.96 29.02
C ASN A 234 -11.98 -14.91 30.16
N LYS A 235 -12.49 -14.33 31.25
CA LYS A 235 -12.94 -15.07 32.44
C LYS A 235 -13.99 -16.16 32.17
N ASN A 236 -14.75 -16.03 31.08
CA ASN A 236 -15.77 -17.00 30.67
C ASN A 236 -15.20 -18.18 29.85
N LEU A 237 -13.88 -18.26 29.67
CA LEU A 237 -13.21 -19.47 29.20
C LEU A 237 -12.71 -20.26 30.42
N VAL A 238 -13.12 -21.52 30.49
CA VAL A 238 -12.79 -22.47 31.56
C VAL A 238 -11.77 -23.46 31.03
N PHE A 239 -10.59 -23.48 31.65
CA PHE A 239 -9.46 -24.36 31.32
C PHE A 239 -8.45 -24.37 32.48
N ASP A 240 -7.41 -25.20 32.38
CA ASP A 240 -6.34 -25.25 33.40
C ASP A 240 -5.43 -24.02 33.28
N ARG A 241 -5.73 -22.96 34.05
CA ARG A 241 -5.00 -21.69 33.97
C ARG A 241 -3.57 -21.83 34.48
N ALA A 242 -3.34 -22.68 35.47
CA ALA A 242 -2.01 -22.93 36.01
C ALA A 242 -1.07 -23.50 34.93
N LYS A 243 -1.56 -24.42 34.09
CA LYS A 243 -0.79 -24.98 32.97
C LYS A 243 -0.65 -24.04 31.77
N SER A 244 -1.50 -23.02 31.66
CA SER A 244 -1.41 -21.99 30.62
C SER A 244 -0.46 -20.83 30.96
N TYR A 245 0.07 -20.79 32.18
CA TYR A 245 0.96 -19.72 32.63
C TYR A 245 2.27 -19.69 31.82
N GLY A 246 2.58 -18.54 31.23
CA GLY A 246 3.74 -18.41 30.33
C GLY A 246 3.54 -19.04 28.95
N MET A 247 2.29 -19.32 28.57
CA MET A 247 1.95 -19.96 27.30
C MET A 247 1.09 -19.06 26.41
N ARG A 248 1.15 -19.29 25.10
CA ARG A 248 0.31 -18.70 24.05
C ARG A 248 -0.16 -19.78 23.07
N LEU A 249 -1.08 -19.50 22.15
CA LEU A 249 -1.54 -20.50 21.18
C LEU A 249 -0.40 -20.94 20.23
N ASP A 250 -0.27 -22.24 19.99
CA ASP A 250 0.68 -22.82 19.02
C ASP A 250 0.06 -22.87 17.62
N ILE A 251 -0.19 -21.69 17.05
CA ILE A 251 -0.78 -21.51 15.72
C ILE A 251 0.03 -20.47 14.94
N PRO A 252 -0.14 -20.35 13.61
CA PRO A 252 0.56 -19.35 12.82
C PRO A 252 0.37 -17.92 13.36
N ALA A 253 1.43 -17.10 13.31
CA ALA A 253 1.43 -15.71 13.74
C ALA A 253 0.28 -14.88 13.12
N GLY A 254 -0.46 -14.18 13.97
CA GLY A 254 -1.59 -13.34 13.55
C GLY A 254 -2.91 -14.08 13.31
N ASN A 255 -2.94 -15.43 13.36
CA ASN A 255 -4.19 -16.18 13.38
C ASN A 255 -4.81 -16.17 14.79
N ALA A 256 -6.05 -16.66 14.87
CA ALA A 256 -6.79 -16.76 16.12
C ALA A 256 -7.66 -18.02 16.15
N ILE A 257 -7.99 -18.48 17.36
CA ILE A 257 -9.02 -19.51 17.58
C ILE A 257 -10.26 -18.84 18.12
N ARG A 258 -11.39 -19.16 17.49
CA ARG A 258 -12.72 -18.68 17.88
C ARG A 258 -13.46 -19.75 18.67
N PHE A 259 -14.14 -19.33 19.72
CA PHE A 259 -14.99 -20.12 20.59
C PHE A 259 -16.40 -19.55 20.51
N GLU A 260 -17.34 -20.31 19.95
CA GLU A 260 -18.76 -19.96 20.00
C GLU A 260 -19.34 -20.19 21.41
N PRO A 261 -20.50 -19.61 21.74
CA PRO A 261 -21.18 -19.87 23.01
C PRO A 261 -21.38 -21.37 23.27
N GLY A 262 -20.95 -21.86 24.44
CA GLY A 262 -21.04 -23.27 24.83
C GLY A 262 -20.01 -24.20 24.16
N GLU A 263 -19.18 -23.69 23.25
CA GLU A 263 -18.24 -24.50 22.49
C GLU A 263 -17.09 -25.00 23.37
N VAL A 264 -16.66 -26.24 23.10
CA VAL A 264 -15.50 -26.85 23.73
C VAL A 264 -14.48 -27.23 22.67
N LYS A 265 -13.24 -26.75 22.78
CA LYS A 265 -12.15 -27.09 21.87
C LYS A 265 -10.91 -27.53 22.64
N THR A 266 -10.18 -28.46 22.05
CA THR A 266 -8.84 -28.83 22.49
C THR A 266 -7.83 -28.02 21.69
N VAL A 267 -6.96 -27.28 22.38
CA VAL A 267 -5.96 -26.41 21.75
C VAL A 267 -4.58 -26.71 22.28
N THR A 268 -3.56 -26.58 21.43
CA THR A 268 -2.16 -26.66 21.84
C THR A 268 -1.64 -25.26 22.11
N LEU A 269 -1.00 -25.10 23.26
CA LEU A 269 -0.28 -23.91 23.66
C LEU A 269 1.21 -24.16 23.61
N VAL A 270 1.97 -23.10 23.38
CA VAL A 270 3.44 -23.09 23.34
C VAL A 270 3.97 -22.01 24.27
N GLU A 271 5.12 -22.26 24.89
CA GLU A 271 5.80 -21.32 25.77
C GLU A 271 6.13 -20.01 25.04
N ILE A 272 6.01 -18.87 25.73
CA ILE A 272 6.54 -17.59 25.22
C ILE A 272 8.08 -17.64 25.15
N GLY A 273 8.66 -16.90 24.19
CA GLY A 273 10.11 -16.77 24.04
C GLY A 273 10.69 -15.63 24.88
N GLY A 274 11.91 -15.22 24.55
CA GLY A 274 12.56 -14.01 25.04
C GLY A 274 12.80 -14.01 26.54
N GLY A 275 12.61 -12.84 27.17
CA GLY A 275 12.74 -12.65 28.63
C GLY A 275 11.73 -13.45 29.48
N LYS A 276 10.69 -13.99 28.83
CA LYS A 276 9.52 -14.62 29.45
C LYS A 276 8.86 -13.69 30.47
N ILE A 277 8.55 -12.47 30.05
CA ILE A 277 7.92 -11.45 30.89
C ILE A 277 6.51 -11.17 30.34
N ILE A 278 5.50 -11.44 31.16
CA ILE A 278 4.09 -11.21 30.80
C ILE A 278 3.74 -9.77 31.19
N THR A 279 3.05 -9.07 30.30
CA THR A 279 2.48 -7.74 30.58
C THR A 279 1.13 -7.60 29.86
N GLY A 280 0.26 -6.74 30.39
CA GLY A 280 -1.03 -6.39 29.77
C GLY A 280 -2.13 -7.41 30.04
N GLY A 281 -3.06 -7.55 29.09
CA GLY A 281 -4.21 -8.45 29.23
C GLY A 281 -5.18 -7.98 30.32
N ASN A 282 -5.47 -8.84 31.30
CA ASN A 282 -6.27 -8.50 32.47
C ASN A 282 -5.39 -8.16 33.70
N ASN A 283 -4.07 -8.00 33.51
CA ASN A 283 -3.09 -7.77 34.57
C ASN A 283 -3.10 -8.85 35.67
N LEU A 284 -3.44 -10.10 35.33
CA LEU A 284 -3.49 -11.20 36.30
C LEU A 284 -2.09 -11.60 36.75
N CYS A 285 -1.12 -11.63 35.85
CA CYS A 285 0.21 -12.16 36.12
C CYS A 285 1.36 -11.34 35.51
N ASN A 286 1.26 -10.01 35.54
CA ASN A 286 2.35 -9.13 35.11
C ASN A 286 3.67 -9.47 35.82
N GLY A 287 4.74 -9.61 35.05
CA GLY A 287 6.09 -9.91 35.54
C GLY A 287 6.72 -11.13 34.87
N ARG A 288 7.93 -11.46 35.34
CA ARG A 288 8.70 -12.59 34.81
C ARG A 288 8.05 -13.91 35.20
N VAL A 289 7.94 -14.83 34.24
CA VAL A 289 7.37 -16.16 34.47
C VAL A 289 8.19 -16.91 35.52
N SER A 290 7.56 -17.21 36.66
CA SER A 290 8.18 -17.90 37.78
C SER A 290 7.20 -18.84 38.47
N LYS A 291 7.63 -20.07 38.74
CA LYS A 291 6.81 -21.06 39.48
C LYS A 291 6.44 -20.57 40.88
N ASN A 292 7.27 -19.74 41.50
CA ASN A 292 7.05 -19.23 42.86
C ASN A 292 5.89 -18.23 42.92
N SER A 293 5.62 -17.52 41.82
CA SER A 293 4.53 -16.53 41.75
C SER A 293 3.18 -17.16 41.44
N LEU A 294 3.15 -18.42 40.97
CA LEU A 294 1.94 -19.10 40.51
C LEU A 294 0.85 -19.23 41.59
N PRO A 295 1.15 -19.55 42.87
CA PRO A 295 0.11 -19.63 43.91
C PRO A 295 -0.65 -18.32 44.10
N GLU A 296 0.06 -17.18 44.14
CA GLU A 296 -0.54 -15.85 44.28
C GLU A 296 -1.39 -15.48 43.05
N ILE A 297 -0.88 -15.78 41.85
CA ILE A 297 -1.59 -15.57 40.59
C ILE A 297 -2.90 -16.39 40.57
N MET A 298 -2.85 -17.66 40.97
CA MET A 298 -4.03 -18.52 41.01
C MET A 298 -5.05 -18.05 42.05
N GLN A 299 -4.60 -17.54 43.20
CA GLN A 299 -5.49 -16.91 44.18
C GLN A 299 -6.19 -15.68 43.59
N ARG A 300 -5.46 -14.84 42.85
CA ARG A 300 -6.02 -13.67 42.15
C ARG A 300 -7.04 -14.07 41.07
N ILE A 301 -6.73 -15.10 40.27
CA ILE A 301 -7.63 -15.69 39.26
C ILE A 301 -8.95 -16.12 39.91
N THR A 302 -8.89 -16.83 41.03
CA THR A 302 -10.09 -17.26 41.77
C THR A 302 -10.86 -16.07 42.32
N ASN A 303 -10.19 -15.10 42.96
CA ASN A 303 -10.83 -13.92 43.54
C ASN A 303 -11.54 -13.05 42.49
N LEU A 304 -10.98 -12.95 41.29
CA LEU A 304 -11.56 -12.18 40.17
C LEU A 304 -12.57 -12.99 39.33
N GLY A 305 -12.83 -14.25 39.70
CA GLY A 305 -13.82 -15.10 39.04
C GLY A 305 -13.44 -15.53 37.62
N PHE A 306 -12.15 -15.73 37.34
CA PHE A 306 -11.69 -16.27 36.06
C PHE A 306 -11.87 -17.80 36.04
N GLY A 307 -12.58 -18.29 35.02
CA GLY A 307 -12.87 -19.71 34.84
C GLY A 307 -11.60 -20.55 34.86
N ASN A 308 -11.54 -21.52 35.77
CA ASN A 308 -10.40 -22.41 35.95
C ASN A 308 -10.87 -23.83 36.25
N GLU A 309 -10.26 -24.82 35.59
CA GLU A 309 -10.55 -26.24 35.81
C GLU A 309 -9.25 -27.04 35.72
N ILE A 310 -8.90 -27.77 36.79
CA ILE A 310 -7.68 -28.59 36.83
C ILE A 310 -7.86 -29.80 35.92
N GLN A 311 -6.93 -29.99 34.97
CA GLN A 311 -6.99 -31.12 34.05
C GLN A 311 -5.93 -32.16 34.43
N GLN A 312 -6.34 -33.35 34.87
CA GLN A 312 -5.40 -34.41 35.29
C GLN A 312 -4.66 -35.04 34.11
N LYS A 313 -5.36 -35.30 33.00
CA LYS A 313 -4.78 -35.86 31.77
C LYS A 313 -4.51 -34.75 30.77
N VAL A 314 -3.26 -34.35 30.64
CA VAL A 314 -2.81 -33.31 29.72
C VAL A 314 -1.68 -33.84 28.86
N LEU A 315 -1.75 -33.55 27.56
CA LEU A 315 -0.72 -33.95 26.61
C LEU A 315 0.35 -32.87 26.52
N PHE A 316 1.60 -33.29 26.38
CA PHE A 316 2.77 -32.42 26.15
C PHE A 316 3.40 -32.80 24.81
N PRO A 317 2.86 -32.29 23.69
CA PRO A 317 3.37 -32.63 22.36
C PRO A 317 4.84 -32.21 22.21
N THR A 318 5.66 -33.08 21.61
CA THR A 318 7.04 -32.76 21.25
C THR A 318 7.13 -32.20 19.84
N GLU A 319 6.21 -32.60 18.95
CA GLU A 319 6.21 -32.15 17.57
C GLU A 319 5.70 -30.71 17.44
N SER A 320 6.39 -29.94 16.60
CA SER A 320 6.00 -28.58 16.22
C SER A 320 4.87 -28.58 15.20
N TYR A 321 3.94 -27.63 15.32
CA TYR A 321 2.99 -27.35 14.25
C TYR A 321 3.72 -27.02 12.96
N LYS A 322 3.25 -27.55 11.82
CA LYS A 322 3.86 -27.33 10.50
C LYS A 322 2.89 -26.58 9.60
N ILE A 323 3.29 -25.41 9.11
CA ILE A 323 2.54 -24.63 8.13
C ILE A 323 3.02 -24.95 6.71
N PRO A 324 2.13 -25.26 5.75
CA PRO A 324 2.54 -25.42 4.35
C PRO A 324 3.25 -24.17 3.82
N ARG A 325 4.36 -24.33 3.09
CA ARG A 325 5.17 -23.19 2.59
C ARG A 325 4.39 -22.18 1.76
N PHE A 326 3.50 -22.64 0.89
CA PHE A 326 2.66 -21.74 0.09
C PHE A 326 1.76 -20.86 0.98
N LEU A 327 1.26 -21.42 2.09
CA LEU A 327 0.42 -20.70 3.05
C LEU A 327 1.25 -19.75 3.90
N TYR A 328 2.50 -20.10 4.21
CA TYR A 328 3.47 -19.19 4.83
C TYR A 328 3.74 -17.98 3.91
N ALA A 329 4.08 -18.24 2.64
CA ALA A 329 4.36 -17.20 1.67
C ALA A 329 3.17 -16.25 1.46
N LEU A 330 1.94 -16.78 1.46
CA LEU A 330 0.72 -15.96 1.38
C LEU A 330 0.53 -15.07 2.62
N ASN A 331 0.94 -15.54 3.80
CA ASN A 331 0.70 -14.84 5.05
C ASN A 331 1.79 -13.83 5.43
N TYR A 332 3.04 -14.12 5.07
CA TYR A 332 4.21 -13.38 5.55
C TYR A 332 5.19 -13.04 4.42
N GLY A 333 4.90 -13.37 3.16
CA GLY A 333 5.86 -13.32 2.06
C GLY A 333 6.83 -14.52 2.05
N PRO A 334 7.58 -14.72 0.96
CA PRO A 334 8.49 -15.86 0.79
C PRO A 334 9.60 -15.89 1.86
N THR A 335 10.26 -17.04 2.00
CA THR A 335 11.27 -17.29 3.05
C THR A 335 12.49 -18.07 2.53
N THR A 336 13.43 -18.44 3.42
CA THR A 336 14.64 -19.20 3.07
C THR A 336 14.30 -20.51 2.37
N GLY A 337 15.02 -20.80 1.29
CA GLY A 337 14.71 -21.88 0.33
C GLY A 337 13.97 -21.34 -0.89
N ASP A 338 13.03 -20.41 -0.69
CA ASP A 338 12.45 -19.62 -1.79
C ASP A 338 13.41 -18.47 -2.19
N LYS A 339 14.20 -17.95 -1.22
CA LYS A 339 15.25 -16.91 -1.34
C LYS A 339 16.42 -17.16 -0.36
N LYS A 340 17.45 -16.31 -0.38
CA LYS A 340 18.62 -16.35 0.53
C LYS A 340 18.32 -15.60 1.83
N ASN A 341 18.73 -16.14 2.98
CA ASN A 341 18.71 -15.55 4.34
C ASN A 341 17.41 -14.87 4.82
N ASP A 342 16.69 -15.52 5.72
CA ASP A 342 15.53 -15.00 6.46
C ASP A 342 15.88 -14.80 7.95
N TYR A 343 15.60 -13.60 8.48
CA TYR A 343 15.81 -13.26 9.89
C TYR A 343 14.65 -13.68 10.80
N ALA A 344 13.52 -14.11 10.23
CA ALA A 344 12.36 -14.52 11.01
C ALA A 344 12.65 -15.73 11.90
N VAL A 345 12.09 -15.71 13.10
CA VAL A 345 11.92 -16.89 13.95
C VAL A 345 10.51 -17.42 13.67
N TYR A 346 10.40 -18.57 12.99
CA TYR A 346 9.12 -19.03 12.45
C TYR A 346 8.06 -19.23 13.56
N GLY A 347 6.94 -18.53 13.43
CA GLY A 347 5.86 -18.48 14.41
C GLY A 347 5.84 -17.21 15.29
N ASP A 348 6.89 -16.37 15.25
CA ASP A 348 6.99 -15.06 15.90
C ASP A 348 7.04 -13.90 14.87
N GLU A 349 6.43 -14.08 13.69
CA GLU A 349 6.38 -13.04 12.65
C GLU A 349 5.61 -11.80 13.14
N CYS A 350 6.16 -10.61 12.89
CA CYS A 350 5.53 -9.34 13.24
C CYS A 350 4.35 -9.07 12.31
N LYS A 351 3.11 -9.30 12.77
CA LYS A 351 1.90 -9.05 11.97
C LYS A 351 0.94 -8.10 12.71
N PHE A 352 0.60 -7.00 12.06
CA PHE A 352 -0.29 -5.97 12.60
C PHE A 352 -1.75 -6.15 12.17
N GLY A 353 -2.69 -5.82 13.07
CA GLY A 353 -4.13 -5.82 12.82
C GLY A 353 -4.96 -6.35 14.00
N GLY A 354 -6.29 -6.25 13.86
CA GLY A 354 -7.23 -6.71 14.89
C GLY A 354 -7.00 -8.17 15.27
N GLY A 355 -6.67 -8.42 16.54
CA GLY A 355 -6.41 -9.76 17.08
C GLY A 355 -5.09 -10.41 16.67
N LYS A 356 -4.16 -9.66 16.04
CA LYS A 356 -2.87 -10.20 15.58
C LYS A 356 -1.74 -10.04 16.61
N VAL A 357 -0.50 -10.01 16.15
CA VAL A 357 0.74 -10.16 16.94
C VAL A 357 1.17 -8.85 17.59
N LEU A 358 1.28 -7.77 16.81
CA LEU A 358 1.73 -6.46 17.28
C LEU A 358 0.63 -5.77 18.09
N ARG A 359 0.51 -6.19 19.34
CA ARG A 359 -0.39 -5.65 20.38
C ARG A 359 0.36 -5.65 21.71
N GLU A 360 -0.05 -4.76 22.61
CA GLU A 360 0.61 -4.55 23.90
C GLU A 360 0.85 -5.87 24.67
N GLY A 361 2.06 -6.00 25.22
CA GLY A 361 2.54 -7.16 25.95
C GLY A 361 2.76 -8.42 25.12
N MET A 362 2.37 -8.40 23.84
CA MET A 362 2.55 -9.48 22.88
C MET A 362 3.74 -9.14 21.99
N GLY A 363 3.56 -8.93 20.68
CA GLY A 363 4.64 -8.45 19.81
C GLY A 363 4.99 -6.97 19.96
N GLN A 364 4.18 -6.19 20.67
CA GLN A 364 4.49 -4.81 21.06
C GLN A 364 4.90 -4.80 22.53
N ALA A 365 6.14 -4.38 22.81
CA ALA A 365 6.69 -4.26 24.15
C ALA A 365 5.95 -3.21 24.98
N SER A 366 5.69 -3.56 26.24
CA SER A 366 5.03 -2.68 27.22
C SER A 366 6.07 -1.92 28.04
N TYR A 367 5.66 -0.79 28.61
CA TYR A 367 6.49 -0.01 29.55
C TYR A 367 7.84 0.45 28.99
N ARG A 368 7.91 0.70 27.67
CA ARG A 368 9.08 1.27 26.99
C ARG A 368 8.78 2.70 26.55
N VAL A 369 9.75 3.58 26.73
CA VAL A 369 9.65 4.97 26.25
C VAL A 369 10.07 5.07 24.78
N SER A 370 9.75 6.19 24.13
CA SER A 370 10.06 6.40 22.71
C SER A 370 11.53 6.18 22.38
N SER A 371 12.48 6.58 23.24
CA SER A 371 13.92 6.38 22.98
C SER A 371 14.37 4.91 22.98
N GLU A 372 13.55 3.99 23.49
CA GLU A 372 13.86 2.55 23.56
C GLU A 372 13.22 1.75 22.41
N VAL A 373 12.37 2.38 21.60
CA VAL A 373 11.56 1.70 20.57
C VAL A 373 11.65 2.42 19.24
N LEU A 374 11.32 1.69 18.17
CA LEU A 374 11.29 2.21 16.81
C LEU A 374 10.24 3.32 16.65
N ASP A 375 10.48 4.27 15.73
CA ASP A 375 9.43 5.19 15.29
C ASP A 375 8.51 4.50 14.28
N THR A 376 9.08 3.68 13.41
CA THR A 376 8.33 2.86 12.44
C THR A 376 9.03 1.53 12.20
N VAL A 377 8.26 0.47 12.01
CA VAL A 377 8.75 -0.84 11.55
C VAL A 377 8.09 -1.20 10.23
N ILE A 378 8.90 -1.63 9.25
CA ILE A 378 8.41 -2.29 8.03
C ILE A 378 8.51 -3.79 8.26
N THR A 379 7.38 -4.49 8.34
CA THR A 379 7.35 -5.91 8.73
C THR A 379 7.49 -6.86 7.55
N ASN A 380 8.16 -7.99 7.73
CA ASN A 380 8.18 -9.12 6.80
C ASN A 380 8.50 -8.77 5.33
N CYS A 381 9.39 -7.82 5.09
CA CYS A 381 9.67 -7.36 3.74
C CYS A 381 10.75 -8.22 3.05
N VAL A 382 10.58 -8.48 1.76
CA VAL A 382 11.68 -9.00 0.94
C VAL A 382 12.51 -7.82 0.48
N ILE A 383 13.74 -7.72 0.96
CA ILE A 383 14.67 -6.67 0.57
C ILE A 383 15.45 -7.13 -0.65
N ILE A 384 15.54 -6.25 -1.65
CA ILE A 384 16.44 -6.40 -2.80
C ILE A 384 17.36 -5.20 -2.80
N ASP A 385 18.63 -5.46 -2.52
CA ASP A 385 19.66 -4.43 -2.46
C ASP A 385 20.97 -4.94 -3.09
N ALA A 386 21.73 -4.03 -3.69
CA ALA A 386 22.95 -4.38 -4.41
C ALA A 386 24.09 -4.82 -3.46
N VAL A 387 24.13 -4.29 -2.23
CA VAL A 387 25.18 -4.56 -1.24
C VAL A 387 24.77 -5.69 -0.30
N GLN A 388 23.54 -5.64 0.22
CA GLN A 388 23.01 -6.64 1.15
C GLN A 388 22.55 -7.93 0.43
N GLY A 389 22.29 -7.85 -0.87
CA GLY A 389 21.70 -8.93 -1.66
C GLY A 389 20.19 -9.03 -1.48
N ILE A 390 19.66 -10.25 -1.63
CA ILE A 390 18.23 -10.55 -1.45
C ILE A 390 18.05 -11.22 -0.10
N LEU A 391 17.25 -10.62 0.77
CA LEU A 391 17.00 -11.12 2.13
C LEU A 391 15.54 -10.90 2.57
N LYS A 392 15.15 -11.58 3.65
CA LYS A 392 13.83 -11.41 4.28
C LYS A 392 14.02 -10.95 5.72
N ALA A 393 13.45 -9.79 6.07
CA ALA A 393 13.62 -9.19 7.38
C ALA A 393 12.52 -8.17 7.70
N ASP A 394 12.48 -7.73 8.96
CA ASP A 394 11.88 -6.47 9.36
C ASP A 394 12.91 -5.34 9.24
N VAL A 395 12.46 -4.12 8.94
CA VAL A 395 13.31 -2.91 8.90
C VAL A 395 12.82 -1.90 9.93
N GLY A 396 13.72 -1.47 10.80
CA GLY A 396 13.45 -0.43 11.79
C GLY A 396 13.84 0.95 11.29
N ILE A 397 12.98 1.92 11.54
CA ILE A 397 13.22 3.35 11.30
C ILE A 397 13.20 4.08 12.64
N LYS A 398 14.25 4.87 12.88
CA LYS A 398 14.39 5.76 14.03
C LYS A 398 15.03 7.07 13.60
N ASP A 399 14.48 8.21 14.04
CA ASP A 399 15.00 9.56 13.76
C ASP A 399 15.23 9.81 12.26
N ARG A 400 14.28 9.33 11.43
CA ARG A 400 14.26 9.41 9.96
C ARG A 400 15.34 8.57 9.26
N LYS A 401 16.00 7.65 9.96
CA LYS A 401 17.03 6.77 9.41
C LYS A 401 16.67 5.31 9.59
N ILE A 402 17.16 4.47 8.70
CA ILE A 402 17.17 3.02 8.91
C ILE A 402 18.12 2.75 10.08
N CYS A 403 17.61 2.24 11.19
CA CYS A 403 18.40 1.96 12.39
C CYS A 403 18.75 0.47 12.55
N GLY A 404 18.10 -0.42 11.78
CA GLY A 404 18.45 -1.83 11.73
C GLY A 404 17.61 -2.63 10.74
N ILE A 405 18.15 -3.78 10.34
CA ILE A 405 17.51 -4.79 9.50
C ILE A 405 17.66 -6.13 10.24
N GLY A 406 16.57 -6.82 10.53
CA GLY A 406 16.62 -8.04 11.33
C GLY A 406 15.25 -8.54 11.76
N LYS A 407 15.16 -9.09 12.97
CA LYS A 407 13.89 -9.54 13.58
C LYS A 407 13.42 -8.49 14.58
N ALA A 408 12.31 -7.83 14.27
CA ALA A 408 11.70 -6.87 15.18
C ALA A 408 10.75 -7.56 16.17
N GLY A 409 10.20 -6.79 17.10
CA GLY A 409 9.09 -7.21 17.98
C GLY A 409 9.37 -6.93 19.45
N ASN A 410 8.92 -7.82 20.32
CA ASN A 410 9.03 -7.65 21.76
C ASN A 410 10.03 -8.65 22.38
N PRO A 411 11.20 -8.21 22.88
CA PRO A 411 12.19 -9.10 23.47
C PRO A 411 11.72 -9.78 24.77
N ASP A 412 10.63 -9.30 25.38
CA ASP A 412 10.07 -9.91 26.59
C ASP A 412 9.40 -11.27 26.32
N VAL A 413 8.92 -11.51 25.09
CA VAL A 413 8.09 -12.68 24.75
C VAL A 413 8.46 -13.36 23.43
N MET A 414 9.43 -12.81 22.68
CA MET A 414 9.92 -13.34 21.41
C MET A 414 11.43 -13.58 21.47
N ASP A 415 11.88 -14.68 20.88
CA ASP A 415 13.30 -14.99 20.79
C ASP A 415 13.99 -14.13 19.71
N SER A 416 15.27 -13.87 19.92
CA SER A 416 16.17 -13.28 18.90
C SER A 416 15.73 -11.94 18.32
N VAL A 417 14.98 -11.12 19.07
CA VAL A 417 14.69 -9.73 18.67
C VAL A 417 16.01 -8.97 18.57
N THR A 418 16.30 -8.44 17.38
CA THR A 418 17.54 -7.72 17.10
C THR A 418 17.62 -6.47 17.97
N ALA A 419 18.81 -6.20 18.54
CA ALA A 419 19.04 -5.01 19.33
C ALA A 419 18.69 -3.74 18.53
N GLY A 420 17.90 -2.85 19.12
CA GLY A 420 17.41 -1.64 18.46
C GLY A 420 16.15 -1.82 17.60
N LEU A 421 15.62 -3.04 17.44
CA LEU A 421 14.38 -3.31 16.67
C LEU A 421 13.17 -3.63 17.56
N VAL A 422 13.09 -2.98 18.73
CA VAL A 422 11.96 -3.14 19.65
C VAL A 422 10.75 -2.36 19.13
N VAL A 423 9.61 -3.04 19.04
CA VAL A 423 8.32 -2.42 18.72
C VAL A 423 7.62 -2.05 20.02
N GLY A 424 7.22 -0.79 20.18
CA GLY A 424 6.51 -0.30 21.36
C GLY A 424 5.26 0.49 21.03
N VAL A 425 4.67 1.12 22.04
CA VAL A 425 3.46 1.94 21.88
C VAL A 425 3.65 3.15 20.96
N ALA A 426 4.89 3.65 20.83
CA ALA A 426 5.24 4.78 19.98
C ALA A 426 5.73 4.37 18.57
N THR A 427 5.55 3.11 18.18
CA THR A 427 6.02 2.57 16.90
C THR A 427 4.87 2.43 15.90
N GLU A 428 4.97 3.08 14.75
CA GLU A 428 4.09 2.87 13.60
C GLU A 428 4.46 1.59 12.83
N VAL A 429 3.51 0.99 12.11
CA VAL A 429 3.72 -0.24 11.33
C VAL A 429 3.38 -0.04 9.86
N ILE A 430 4.34 -0.36 9.00
CA ILE A 430 4.12 -0.54 7.55
C ILE A 430 4.18 -2.03 7.25
N ALA A 431 3.09 -2.60 6.72
CA ALA A 431 3.03 -4.03 6.37
C ALA A 431 3.81 -4.29 5.08
N GLY A 432 4.95 -4.98 5.18
CA GLY A 432 5.78 -5.39 4.04
C GLY A 432 5.58 -6.85 3.61
N GLU A 433 4.75 -7.63 4.33
CA GLU A 433 4.44 -9.01 3.94
C GLU A 433 3.88 -9.10 2.51
N GLY A 434 4.53 -9.91 1.67
CA GLY A 434 4.16 -10.07 0.26
C GLY A 434 4.65 -8.95 -0.67
N LEU A 435 5.34 -7.94 -0.13
CA LEU A 435 5.92 -6.84 -0.89
C LEU A 435 7.45 -6.97 -1.00
N ILE A 436 8.02 -6.22 -1.94
CA ILE A 436 9.45 -6.05 -2.11
C ILE A 436 9.82 -4.64 -1.66
N LEU A 437 10.87 -4.53 -0.85
CA LEU A 437 11.47 -3.27 -0.44
C LEU A 437 12.80 -3.08 -1.17
N THR A 438 12.99 -1.89 -1.75
CA THR A 438 14.25 -1.45 -2.36
C THR A 438 14.64 -0.10 -1.79
N ALA A 439 15.90 0.31 -1.98
CA ALA A 439 16.23 1.72 -1.88
C ALA A 439 15.44 2.52 -2.92
N GLY A 440 15.21 3.80 -2.64
CA GLY A 440 14.68 4.73 -3.65
C GLY A 440 15.71 4.94 -4.75
N GLY A 441 15.23 5.09 -5.99
CA GLY A 441 16.09 5.33 -7.14
C GLY A 441 16.89 6.63 -7.01
N ILE A 442 18.10 6.63 -7.57
CA ILE A 442 18.95 7.81 -7.71
C ILE A 442 19.14 8.02 -9.21
N ASP A 443 18.62 9.13 -9.75
CA ASP A 443 18.87 9.54 -11.12
C ASP A 443 19.91 10.65 -11.11
N SER A 444 21.07 10.39 -11.72
CA SER A 444 22.22 11.30 -11.73
C SER A 444 22.44 12.05 -13.04
N HIS A 445 21.47 12.00 -13.97
CA HIS A 445 21.53 12.73 -15.22
C HIS A 445 20.23 13.50 -15.47
N ILE A 446 19.88 14.40 -14.54
CA ILE A 446 18.66 15.18 -14.64
C ILE A 446 18.88 16.53 -15.32
N HIS A 447 18.07 16.79 -16.33
CA HIS A 447 17.86 18.15 -16.84
C HIS A 447 16.67 18.77 -16.11
N PHE A 448 16.89 19.78 -15.27
CA PHE A 448 15.83 20.46 -14.53
C PHE A 448 15.04 21.45 -15.42
N ILE A 449 14.36 20.90 -16.44
CA ILE A 449 13.62 21.65 -17.48
C ILE A 449 12.30 22.20 -16.92
N CYS A 450 11.59 21.43 -16.10
CA CYS A 450 10.31 21.81 -15.54
C CYS A 450 10.07 21.09 -14.21
N PRO A 451 9.22 21.59 -13.30
CA PRO A 451 8.98 20.93 -12.01
C PRO A 451 8.13 19.64 -12.11
N GLN A 452 7.44 19.41 -13.23
CA GLN A 452 6.57 18.23 -13.40
C GLN A 452 7.37 16.92 -13.36
N LEU A 453 8.59 16.91 -13.92
CA LEU A 453 9.47 15.75 -13.90
C LEU A 453 9.82 15.28 -12.48
N VAL A 454 9.77 16.17 -11.48
CA VAL A 454 9.98 15.79 -10.07
C VAL A 454 8.84 14.91 -9.57
N ARG A 455 7.60 15.22 -9.97
CA ARG A 455 6.42 14.40 -9.62
C ARG A 455 6.46 13.04 -10.32
N ASP A 456 6.90 13.01 -11.57
CA ASP A 456 7.03 11.75 -12.33
C ASP A 456 8.17 10.89 -11.75
N ALA A 457 9.30 11.51 -11.37
CA ALA A 457 10.42 10.85 -10.73
C ALA A 457 9.99 10.14 -9.44
N ILE A 458 9.37 10.87 -8.49
CA ILE A 458 8.93 10.27 -7.23
C ILE A 458 7.83 9.22 -7.42
N ALA A 459 6.90 9.44 -8.36
CA ALA A 459 5.87 8.45 -8.68
C ALA A 459 6.45 7.14 -9.26
N SER A 460 7.61 7.20 -9.91
CA SER A 460 8.33 6.03 -10.43
C SER A 460 9.27 5.36 -9.41
N GLY A 461 9.40 5.94 -8.20
CA GLY A 461 10.26 5.41 -7.13
C GLY A 461 11.65 6.05 -7.05
N ILE A 462 11.94 7.11 -7.81
CA ILE A 462 13.16 7.91 -7.65
C ILE A 462 12.99 8.83 -6.44
N THR A 463 13.99 8.89 -5.57
CA THR A 463 13.97 9.74 -4.36
C THR A 463 15.10 10.77 -4.33
N THR A 464 16.06 10.64 -5.26
CA THR A 464 17.21 11.53 -5.38
C THR A 464 17.43 11.90 -6.84
N MET A 465 17.55 13.20 -7.12
CA MET A 465 17.76 13.75 -8.46
C MET A 465 19.03 14.59 -8.48
N ILE A 466 20.01 14.19 -9.30
CA ILE A 466 21.26 14.92 -9.49
C ILE A 466 21.38 15.32 -10.96
N GLY A 467 21.74 16.57 -11.20
CA GLY A 467 21.93 17.12 -12.54
C GLY A 467 21.89 18.64 -12.51
N GLY A 468 21.49 19.30 -13.59
CA GLY A 468 21.53 20.76 -13.66
C GLY A 468 20.45 21.35 -14.54
N GLY A 469 20.10 22.60 -14.28
CA GLY A 469 19.10 23.31 -15.06
C GLY A 469 18.52 24.52 -14.35
N THR A 470 17.86 25.39 -15.12
CA THR A 470 17.28 26.64 -14.64
C THR A 470 15.86 26.83 -15.20
N GLY A 471 15.13 25.72 -15.42
CA GLY A 471 13.87 25.71 -16.15
C GLY A 471 14.06 25.49 -17.66
N PRO A 472 13.08 25.86 -18.52
CA PRO A 472 13.01 25.43 -19.91
C PRO A 472 13.95 26.21 -20.85
N ALA A 473 15.00 26.83 -20.31
CA ALA A 473 16.01 27.56 -21.07
C ALA A 473 16.76 26.62 -22.03
N THR A 474 17.19 27.14 -23.19
CA THR A 474 17.92 26.38 -24.21
C THR A 474 19.14 25.65 -23.64
N GLY A 475 19.88 26.29 -22.73
CA GLY A 475 21.04 25.68 -22.07
C GLY A 475 20.66 24.43 -21.27
N THR A 476 19.60 24.51 -20.45
CA THR A 476 19.11 23.38 -19.65
C THR A 476 18.52 22.27 -20.50
N ARG A 477 17.84 22.61 -21.60
CA ARG A 477 17.33 21.61 -22.55
C ARG A 477 18.43 20.81 -23.24
N ALA A 478 19.66 21.33 -23.28
CA ALA A 478 20.80 20.70 -23.91
C ALA A 478 21.80 20.09 -22.92
N THR A 479 21.95 20.70 -21.73
CA THR A 479 23.02 20.38 -20.78
C THR A 479 22.50 20.37 -19.34
N THR A 480 23.01 19.46 -18.53
CA THR A 480 22.75 19.38 -17.08
C THR A 480 23.57 20.42 -16.32
N CYS A 481 23.35 21.70 -16.61
CA CYS A 481 24.08 22.80 -15.96
C CYS A 481 23.11 23.80 -15.34
N SER A 482 23.37 24.16 -14.09
CA SER A 482 22.82 25.32 -13.37
C SER A 482 23.89 26.41 -13.31
N PRO A 483 24.04 27.26 -14.34
CA PRO A 483 25.25 28.07 -14.51
C PRO A 483 25.26 29.26 -13.54
N GLY A 484 26.32 29.40 -12.77
CA GLY A 484 26.57 30.56 -11.92
C GLY A 484 25.79 30.60 -10.59
N PRO A 485 26.23 31.44 -9.63
CA PRO A 485 25.72 31.40 -8.24
C PRO A 485 24.22 31.67 -8.07
N HIS A 486 23.67 32.63 -8.83
CA HIS A 486 22.27 33.04 -8.68
C HIS A 486 21.29 31.93 -9.08
N HIS A 487 21.61 31.21 -10.17
CA HIS A 487 20.77 30.12 -10.63
C HIS A 487 20.82 28.92 -9.68
N LEU A 488 21.99 28.59 -9.13
CA LEU A 488 22.13 27.57 -8.09
C LEU A 488 21.28 27.91 -6.87
N ARG A 489 21.40 29.14 -6.37
CA ARG A 489 20.57 29.63 -5.25
C ARG A 489 19.07 29.47 -5.52
N PHE A 490 18.58 29.95 -6.66
CA PHE A 490 17.15 29.86 -6.98
C PHE A 490 16.67 28.43 -7.15
N MET A 491 17.49 27.53 -7.71
CA MET A 491 17.12 26.13 -7.83
C MET A 491 17.03 25.46 -6.46
N ILE A 492 17.98 25.72 -5.56
CA ILE A 492 17.93 25.23 -4.17
C ILE A 492 16.66 25.73 -3.48
N GLU A 493 16.42 27.05 -3.48
CA GLU A 493 15.21 27.66 -2.89
C GLU A 493 13.92 27.10 -3.52
N SER A 494 13.89 26.92 -4.83
CA SER A 494 12.70 26.41 -5.54
C SER A 494 12.39 24.95 -5.22
N THR A 495 13.39 24.16 -4.83
CA THR A 495 13.21 22.72 -4.57
C THR A 495 13.00 22.35 -3.10
N ASP A 496 13.17 23.29 -2.18
CA ASP A 496 13.09 23.06 -0.73
C ASP A 496 11.71 22.55 -0.26
N GLY A 497 10.66 22.75 -1.06
CA GLY A 497 9.31 22.25 -0.79
C GLY A 497 9.04 20.81 -1.26
N PHE A 498 9.96 20.15 -1.98
CA PHE A 498 9.76 18.80 -2.48
C PHE A 498 10.30 17.73 -1.51
N PRO A 499 9.59 16.60 -1.31
CA PRO A 499 10.04 15.52 -0.43
C PRO A 499 11.07 14.61 -1.13
N MET A 500 12.16 15.19 -1.64
CA MET A 500 13.21 14.51 -2.39
C MET A 500 14.59 15.10 -2.09
N ASN A 501 15.65 14.34 -2.35
CA ASN A 501 17.01 14.84 -2.30
C ASN A 501 17.40 15.44 -3.66
N PHE A 502 18.06 16.59 -3.67
CA PHE A 502 18.51 17.26 -4.89
C PHE A 502 20.02 17.51 -4.87
N GLY A 503 20.65 17.37 -6.03
CA GLY A 503 22.02 17.78 -6.28
C GLY A 503 22.11 18.57 -7.58
N PHE A 504 22.70 19.76 -7.54
CA PHE A 504 22.82 20.63 -8.70
C PHE A 504 24.26 20.66 -9.23
N THR A 505 24.44 20.50 -10.54
CA THR A 505 25.74 20.55 -11.22
C THR A 505 25.93 21.89 -11.93
N GLY A 506 27.15 22.41 -11.84
CA GLY A 506 27.55 23.66 -12.49
C GLY A 506 27.83 23.47 -13.98
N LYS A 507 28.33 24.52 -14.63
CA LYS A 507 28.91 24.43 -15.97
C LYS A 507 30.43 24.30 -15.85
N GLY A 508 30.94 23.10 -16.13
CA GLY A 508 32.38 22.80 -16.09
C GLY A 508 33.15 23.20 -17.35
N ASN A 509 32.47 23.53 -18.44
CA ASN A 509 33.10 23.82 -19.74
C ASN A 509 33.84 25.17 -19.72
N THR A 510 35.12 25.15 -19.35
CA THR A 510 36.02 26.30 -19.40
C THR A 510 37.42 25.86 -19.86
N SER A 511 38.15 26.74 -20.53
CA SER A 511 39.53 26.54 -20.96
C SER A 511 40.54 27.34 -20.12
N ASP A 512 40.11 27.82 -18.96
CA ASP A 512 40.98 28.56 -18.04
C ASP A 512 42.17 27.70 -17.62
N MET A 513 43.36 28.13 -18.03
CA MET A 513 44.63 27.42 -17.79
C MET A 513 45.25 27.80 -16.43
N GLY A 514 44.59 28.64 -15.63
CA GLY A 514 45.00 28.93 -14.27
C GLY A 514 44.98 27.70 -13.38
N LYS A 515 45.75 27.71 -12.28
CA LYS A 515 45.77 26.59 -11.31
C LYS A 515 44.39 26.33 -10.68
N LEU A 516 43.52 27.34 -10.63
CA LEU A 516 42.17 27.28 -10.08
C LEU A 516 41.27 28.29 -10.79
N SER A 517 40.25 27.81 -11.51
CA SER A 517 39.33 28.69 -12.23
C SER A 517 38.29 29.30 -11.30
N GLN A 518 38.33 30.62 -11.11
CA GLN A 518 37.41 31.34 -10.22
C GLN A 518 35.93 31.15 -10.62
N ALA A 519 35.65 31.02 -11.93
CA ALA A 519 34.30 30.77 -12.43
C ALA A 519 33.76 29.37 -12.07
N LEU A 520 34.64 28.40 -11.85
CA LEU A 520 34.24 27.08 -11.32
C LEU A 520 34.08 27.15 -9.79
N VAL A 521 35.02 27.83 -9.10
CA VAL A 521 34.97 27.99 -7.64
C VAL A 521 33.68 28.65 -7.19
N GLU A 522 33.27 29.76 -7.82
CA GLU A 522 32.05 30.47 -7.41
C GLU A 522 30.78 29.59 -7.52
N GLN A 523 30.74 28.67 -8.49
CA GLN A 523 29.61 27.75 -8.66
C GLN A 523 29.61 26.68 -7.57
N ILE A 524 30.78 26.13 -7.24
CA ILE A 524 30.93 25.14 -6.16
C ILE A 524 30.57 25.78 -4.82
N GLU A 525 31.09 26.96 -4.52
CA GLU A 525 30.79 27.71 -3.29
C GLU A 525 29.31 28.08 -3.19
N ALA A 526 28.63 28.32 -4.32
CA ALA A 526 27.19 28.57 -4.37
C ALA A 526 26.31 27.31 -4.22
N GLY A 527 26.92 26.12 -4.12
CA GLY A 527 26.21 24.87 -3.85
C GLY A 527 26.19 23.87 -5.01
N ALA A 528 26.98 24.08 -6.07
CA ALA A 528 27.17 23.03 -7.07
C ALA A 528 27.92 21.83 -6.46
N ILE A 529 27.42 20.61 -6.68
CA ILE A 529 28.01 19.37 -6.18
C ILE A 529 28.86 18.63 -7.23
N GLY A 530 29.00 19.20 -8.43
CA GLY A 530 29.74 18.61 -9.55
C GLY A 530 29.71 19.44 -10.82
#